data_AF-A0A6N9U2E5-F1
#
_entry.id   AF-A0A6N9U2E5-F1
#
_cell.length_a   1.000
_cell.length_b   1.000
_cell.length_c   1.000
_cell.angle_alpha   90.00
_cell.angle_beta   90.00
_cell.angle_gamma   90.00
#
_symmetry.space_group_name_H-M   'P 1'
#
loop_
_entity.id
_entity.type
_entity.pdbx_description
1 polymer ?
#
loop_
_entity_poly.entity_id
_entity_poly.type
_entity_poly.pdbx_seq_one_letter_code
_entity_poly.pdbx_strand_id
1 'polypeptide(L)'
;MRLRLRWLRRRRKTGVLLHWTMRTGYRAVTLKWSIVSVELGGTTLGSLGSPQFCDSRFIGLPPGSHDLGLRVIRGRRSRGTYCEQTVDLAPGDIFLALCEPVQPDVFYRKSPVEDTWQLRLVTSDEGAGVSAHDVKD
;
A
#
# COMPACT_ATOMS: atom_id res chain seq x y z
N MET A 1 -1.08 8.97 -8.24
CA MET A 1 -0.56 9.07 -6.85
C MET A 1 0.03 10.44 -6.50
N ARG A 2 1.06 10.94 -7.20
CA ARG A 2 1.80 12.18 -6.83
C ARG A 2 0.93 13.43 -6.61
N LEU A 3 -0.03 13.69 -7.51
CA LEU A 3 -0.95 14.84 -7.37
C LEU A 3 -1.83 14.73 -6.12
N ARG A 4 -2.32 13.51 -5.80
CA ARG A 4 -3.14 13.25 -4.62
C ARG A 4 -2.34 13.40 -3.34
N LEU A 5 -1.11 12.88 -3.28
CA LEU A 5 -0.20 13.11 -2.16
C LEU A 5 0.07 14.61 -1.97
N ARG A 6 0.39 15.34 -3.04
CA ARG A 6 0.60 16.79 -2.96
C ARG A 6 -0.62 17.53 -2.42
N TRP A 7 -1.83 17.14 -2.84
CA TRP A 7 -3.07 17.73 -2.35
C TRP A 7 -3.32 17.42 -0.86
N LEU A 8 -3.07 16.19 -0.43
CA LEU A 8 -3.21 15.79 0.98
C LEU A 8 -2.23 16.54 1.88
N ARG A 9 -0.96 16.67 1.44
CA ARG A 9 0.06 17.47 2.14
C ARG A 9 -0.35 18.92 2.27
N ARG A 10 -0.83 19.54 1.18
CA ARG A 10 -1.33 20.94 1.21
C ARG A 10 -2.49 21.14 2.19
N ARG A 11 -3.31 20.13 2.39
CA ARG A 11 -4.45 20.17 3.33
C ARG A 11 -4.11 19.68 4.73
N ARG A 12 -2.83 19.43 5.04
CA ARG A 12 -2.34 18.89 6.32
C ARG A 12 -3.19 17.69 6.80
N LYS A 13 -3.51 16.78 5.88
CA LYS A 13 -4.28 15.57 6.22
C LYS A 13 -3.38 14.52 6.84
N THR A 14 -3.79 13.98 7.98
CA THR A 14 -3.14 12.83 8.62
C THR A 14 -3.81 11.53 8.21
N GLY A 15 -3.02 10.50 7.88
CA GLY A 15 -3.55 9.17 7.68
C GLY A 15 -2.75 8.30 6.71
N VAL A 16 -3.43 7.29 6.17
CA VAL A 16 -2.80 6.31 5.27
C VAL A 16 -3.22 6.59 3.84
N LEU A 17 -2.25 6.65 2.94
CA LEU A 17 -2.48 6.62 1.50
C LEU A 17 -2.06 5.26 0.97
N LEU A 18 -3.05 4.39 0.78
CA LEU A 18 -2.91 3.11 0.12
C LEU A 18 -2.79 3.34 -1.39
N HIS A 19 -1.79 2.74 -2.03
CA HIS A 19 -1.69 2.69 -3.48
C HIS A 19 -1.44 1.25 -3.92
N TRP A 20 -2.11 0.88 -4.99
CA TRP A 20 -1.92 -0.37 -5.67
C TRP A 20 -1.35 -0.09 -7.05
N THR A 21 -0.41 -0.90 -7.51
CA THR A 21 -0.04 -1.01 -8.92
C THR A 21 0.06 -2.48 -9.33
N MET A 22 -0.67 -2.86 -10.38
CA MET A 22 -0.58 -4.20 -10.96
C MET A 22 0.11 -4.10 -12.31
N ARG A 23 1.22 -4.83 -12.48
CA ARG A 23 1.88 -4.95 -13.78
C ARG A 23 1.08 -5.90 -14.67
N THR A 24 -0.01 -5.43 -15.29
CA THR A 24 -0.75 -6.24 -16.27
C THR A 24 0.17 -6.51 -17.47
N GLY A 25 0.42 -7.78 -17.77
CA GLY A 25 0.99 -8.15 -19.07
C GLY A 25 -0.08 -8.01 -20.14
N TYR A 26 0.28 -7.56 -21.35
CA TYR A 26 -0.61 -7.34 -22.51
C TYR A 26 -1.50 -8.54 -22.91
N ARG A 27 -1.28 -9.74 -22.34
CA ARG A 27 -2.01 -10.98 -22.65
C ARG A 27 -2.57 -11.71 -21.43
N ALA A 28 -2.76 -11.03 -20.29
CA ALA A 28 -3.40 -11.64 -19.13
C ALA A 28 -4.93 -11.74 -19.36
N VAL A 29 -5.37 -12.83 -20.00
CA VAL A 29 -6.79 -13.13 -20.30
C VAL A 29 -7.55 -13.63 -19.06
N THR A 30 -6.85 -13.98 -17.98
CA THR A 30 -7.49 -14.47 -16.75
C THR A 30 -7.94 -13.29 -15.89
N LEU A 31 -9.24 -13.21 -15.55
CA LEU A 31 -9.76 -12.37 -14.47
C LEU A 31 -9.14 -12.80 -13.13
N LYS A 32 -7.90 -12.38 -12.90
CA LYS A 32 -7.18 -12.53 -11.63
C LYS A 32 -7.45 -11.27 -10.83
N TRP A 33 -8.45 -11.37 -9.95
CA TRP A 33 -8.76 -10.33 -8.99
C TRP A 33 -7.88 -10.54 -7.76
N SER A 34 -7.08 -9.54 -7.41
CA SER A 34 -6.52 -9.43 -6.06
C SER A 34 -7.19 -8.24 -5.38
N ILE A 35 -7.26 -8.26 -4.06
CA ILE A 35 -7.75 -7.17 -3.24
C ILE A 35 -6.62 -6.80 -2.29
N VAL A 36 -6.18 -5.56 -2.32
CA VAL A 36 -5.25 -5.02 -1.32
C VAL A 36 -6.04 -4.22 -0.32
N SER A 37 -5.84 -4.48 0.97
CA SER A 37 -6.51 -3.77 2.05
C SER A 37 -5.57 -3.35 3.16
N VAL A 38 -5.97 -2.28 3.84
CA VAL A 38 -5.38 -1.83 5.11
C VAL A 38 -6.42 -2.07 6.19
N GLU A 39 -5.99 -2.68 7.28
CA GLU A 39 -6.76 -3.01 8.47
C GLU A 39 -6.17 -2.25 9.67
N LEU A 40 -7.00 -1.91 10.66
CA LEU A 40 -6.59 -1.36 11.95
C LEU A 40 -7.30 -2.15 13.04
N GLY A 41 -6.55 -2.80 13.92
CA GLY A 41 -7.12 -3.66 14.97
C GLY A 41 -8.08 -4.74 14.42
N GLY A 42 -7.74 -5.32 13.27
CA GLY A 42 -8.56 -6.34 12.58
C GLY A 42 -9.76 -5.80 11.79
N THR A 43 -10.01 -4.49 11.77
CA THR A 43 -11.08 -3.87 10.99
C THR A 43 -10.55 -3.29 9.68
N THR A 44 -11.12 -3.67 8.54
CA THR A 44 -10.73 -3.13 7.22
C THR A 44 -11.08 -1.63 7.11
N LEU A 45 -10.04 -0.80 7.06
CA LEU A 45 -10.15 0.64 6.85
C LEU A 45 -10.40 1.01 5.38
N GLY A 46 -9.86 0.22 4.46
CA GLY A 46 -10.08 0.41 3.04
C GLY A 46 -9.48 -0.70 2.21
N SER A 47 -10.07 -0.92 1.03
CA SER A 47 -9.64 -1.94 0.09
C SER A 47 -9.68 -1.43 -1.36
N LEU A 48 -8.79 -1.99 -2.19
CA LEU A 48 -8.69 -1.77 -3.63
C LEU A 48 -8.73 -3.13 -4.32
N GLY A 49 -9.57 -3.31 -5.34
CA GLY A 49 -9.83 -4.65 -5.91
C GLY A 49 -10.18 -4.69 -7.40
N SER A 50 -9.72 -3.74 -8.20
CA SER A 50 -10.03 -3.72 -9.64
C SER A 50 -8.94 -4.40 -10.49
N PRO A 51 -9.30 -5.28 -11.44
CA PRO A 51 -8.35 -6.08 -12.22
C PRO A 51 -7.58 -5.30 -13.31
N GLN A 52 -7.83 -4.00 -13.49
CA GLN A 52 -7.42 -3.29 -14.72
C GLN A 52 -6.55 -2.04 -14.50
N PHE A 53 -6.45 -1.47 -13.29
CA PHE A 53 -5.82 -0.15 -13.11
C PHE A 53 -5.05 0.03 -11.79
N CYS A 54 -4.03 0.88 -11.82
CA CYS A 54 -3.40 1.43 -10.62
C CYS A 54 -4.35 2.40 -9.94
N ASP A 55 -4.68 2.18 -8.68
CA ASP A 55 -5.57 3.06 -7.91
C ASP A 55 -4.93 3.43 -6.57
N SER A 56 -5.41 4.51 -5.96
CA SER A 56 -5.00 4.93 -4.63
C SER A 56 -6.20 5.30 -3.79
N ARG A 57 -6.16 5.03 -2.49
CA ARG A 57 -7.19 5.43 -1.54
C ARG A 57 -6.54 6.08 -0.34
N PHE A 58 -7.03 7.25 0.03
CA PHE A 58 -6.66 7.89 1.28
C PHE A 58 -7.67 7.54 2.35
N ILE A 59 -7.17 7.19 3.52
CA ILE A 59 -7.93 6.88 4.73
C ILE A 59 -7.42 7.86 5.78
N GLY A 60 -8.31 8.73 6.26
CA GLY A 60 -7.96 9.65 7.35
C GLY A 60 -7.82 8.87 8.64
N LEU A 61 -6.71 9.07 9.35
CA LEU A 61 -6.50 8.56 10.70
C LEU A 61 -6.13 9.73 11.62
N PRO A 62 -6.56 9.70 12.88
CA PRO A 62 -6.10 10.68 13.85
C PRO A 62 -4.59 10.52 14.10
N PRO A 63 -3.88 11.58 14.51
CA PRO A 63 -2.51 11.47 15.00
C PRO A 63 -2.41 10.48 16.16
N GLY A 64 -1.33 9.70 16.22
CA GLY A 64 -1.11 8.67 17.23
C GLY A 64 -0.42 7.42 16.66
N SER A 65 -0.20 6.43 17.53
CA SER A 65 0.32 5.10 17.15
C SER A 65 -0.81 4.23 16.62
N HIS A 66 -0.58 3.58 15.49
CA HIS A 66 -1.53 2.70 14.82
C HIS A 66 -0.88 1.39 14.41
N ASP A 67 -1.48 0.27 14.80
CA ASP A 67 -1.09 -1.06 14.32
C ASP A 67 -1.87 -1.41 13.06
N LEU A 68 -1.22 -1.24 11.91
CA LEU A 68 -1.84 -1.43 10.60
C LEU A 68 -1.59 -2.85 10.09
N GLY A 69 -2.66 -3.56 9.75
CA GLY A 69 -2.60 -4.81 9.00
C GLY A 69 -2.64 -4.55 7.50
N LEU A 70 -1.63 -4.99 6.76
CA LEU A 70 -1.55 -4.87 5.32
C LEU A 70 -1.82 -6.24 4.70
N ARG A 71 -2.90 -6.35 3.92
CA ARG A 71 -3.38 -7.62 3.41
C ARG A 71 -3.50 -7.61 1.89
N VAL A 72 -3.09 -8.70 1.27
CA VAL A 72 -3.39 -9.01 -0.13
C VAL A 72 -4.22 -10.28 -0.17
N ILE A 73 -5.44 -10.19 -0.66
CA ILE A 73 -6.35 -11.33 -0.87
C ILE A 73 -6.35 -11.65 -2.37
N ARG A 74 -6.21 -12.92 -2.75
CA ARG A 74 -6.24 -13.33 -4.16
C ARG A 74 -7.42 -14.27 -4.42
N GLY A 75 -8.08 -14.10 -5.56
CA GLY A 75 -9.11 -15.01 -6.03
C GLY A 75 -8.55 -16.34 -6.55
N ARG A 76 -9.25 -17.44 -6.24
CA ARG A 76 -8.97 -18.84 -6.66
C ARG A 76 -7.55 -19.36 -6.34
N ARG A 77 -7.47 -20.34 -5.43
CA ARG A 77 -6.33 -21.26 -5.18
C ARG A 77 -4.97 -20.63 -4.81
N SER A 78 -4.85 -19.31 -4.75
CA SER A 78 -3.62 -18.62 -4.36
C SER A 78 -3.73 -18.11 -2.92
N ARG A 79 -2.73 -18.38 -2.08
CA ARG A 79 -2.66 -17.79 -0.72
C ARG A 79 -2.51 -16.28 -0.83
N GLY A 80 -3.16 -15.54 0.06
CA GLY A 80 -2.89 -14.11 0.25
C GLY A 80 -1.61 -13.87 1.06
N THR A 81 -1.21 -12.62 1.20
CA THR A 81 -0.18 -12.21 2.17
C THR A 81 -0.78 -11.27 3.21
N TYR A 82 -0.16 -11.28 4.38
CA TYR A 82 -0.50 -10.40 5.49
C TYR A 82 0.78 -10.00 6.21
N CYS A 83 0.94 -8.72 6.50
CA CYS A 83 1.95 -8.22 7.41
C CYS A 83 1.38 -7.12 8.30
N GLU A 84 1.93 -7.00 9.51
CA GLU A 84 1.60 -5.92 10.44
C GLU A 84 2.69 -4.86 10.42
N GLN A 85 2.28 -3.61 10.56
CA GLN A 85 3.18 -2.47 10.65
C GLN A 85 2.62 -1.48 11.66
N THR A 86 3.35 -1.29 12.76
CA THR A 86 3.11 -0.17 13.68
C THR A 86 3.62 1.13 13.05
N VAL A 87 2.80 2.17 13.09
CA VAL A 87 3.12 3.50 12.53
C VAL A 87 2.69 4.58 13.50
N ASP A 88 3.63 5.44 13.85
CA ASP A 88 3.37 6.69 14.56
C ASP A 88 3.09 7.82 13.57
N LEU A 89 1.91 8.43 13.67
CA LEU A 89 1.50 9.54 12.82
C LEU A 89 1.43 10.84 13.61
N ALA A 90 2.24 11.83 13.26
CA ALA A 90 2.07 13.19 13.74
C ALA A 90 0.97 13.93 12.94
N PRO A 91 0.48 15.09 13.43
CA PRO A 91 -0.40 15.95 12.64
C PRO A 91 0.21 16.28 11.26
N GLY A 92 -0.55 16.06 10.19
CA GLY A 92 -0.12 16.25 8.81
C GLY A 92 0.71 15.11 8.19
N ASP A 93 1.05 14.07 8.95
CA ASP A 93 1.81 12.93 8.42
C ASP A 93 0.96 11.98 7.59
N ILE A 94 1.56 11.46 6.52
CA ILE A 94 0.91 10.52 5.63
C ILE A 94 1.77 9.26 5.53
N PHE A 95 1.23 8.14 5.99
CA PHE A 95 1.84 6.84 5.76
C PHE A 95 1.47 6.32 4.37
N LEU A 96 2.48 6.09 3.54
CA LEU A 96 2.33 5.50 2.22
C LEU A 96 2.47 3.98 2.34
N ALA A 97 1.43 3.27 1.91
CA ALA A 97 1.46 1.83 1.74
C ALA A 97 1.30 1.53 0.24
N LEU A 98 2.39 1.21 -0.45
CA LEU A 98 2.37 0.90 -1.87
C LEU A 98 2.49 -0.61 -2.03
N CYS A 99 1.48 -1.24 -2.62
CA CYS A 99 1.48 -2.66 -2.88
C CYS A 99 1.66 -2.94 -4.38
N GLU A 100 2.61 -3.80 -4.70
CA GLU A 100 2.71 -4.48 -6.00
C GLU A 100 2.36 -5.96 -5.79
N PRO A 101 1.08 -6.34 -5.95
CA PRO A 101 0.68 -7.72 -5.73
C PRO A 101 1.27 -8.64 -6.82
N VAL A 102 1.72 -9.82 -6.41
CA VAL A 102 2.14 -10.87 -7.32
C VAL A 102 0.94 -11.35 -8.14
N GLN A 103 1.17 -11.51 -9.43
CA GLN A 103 0.23 -12.24 -10.27
C GLN A 103 0.47 -13.74 -10.15
N PRO A 104 -0.53 -14.52 -9.72
CA PRO A 104 -0.43 -15.98 -9.84
C PRO A 104 -0.32 -16.35 -11.32
N ASP A 105 0.52 -17.30 -11.70
CA ASP A 105 0.72 -17.86 -13.05
C ASP A 105 0.95 -16.83 -14.18
N VAL A 106 2.18 -16.32 -14.29
CA VAL A 106 2.67 -15.65 -15.50
C VAL A 106 3.36 -16.69 -16.39
N PHE A 107 2.79 -17.04 -17.55
CA PHE A 107 3.24 -18.16 -18.40
C PHE A 107 4.69 -18.05 -18.91
N TYR A 108 5.27 -16.85 -18.92
CA TYR A 108 6.53 -16.55 -19.60
C TYR A 108 7.61 -15.97 -18.67
N ARG A 109 7.39 -15.96 -17.36
CA ARG A 109 8.36 -15.47 -16.36
C ARG A 109 8.22 -16.29 -15.08
N LYS A 110 9.31 -16.43 -14.31
CA LYS A 110 9.21 -16.87 -12.92
C LYS A 110 8.33 -15.84 -12.20
N SER A 111 7.13 -16.26 -11.79
CA SER A 111 6.23 -15.38 -11.03
C SER A 111 6.95 -15.04 -9.71
N PRO A 112 6.93 -13.77 -9.24
CA PRO A 112 7.44 -13.45 -7.92
C PRO A 112 6.79 -14.39 -6.88
N VAL A 113 7.51 -14.75 -5.82
CA VAL A 113 6.98 -15.70 -4.82
C VAL A 113 6.11 -14.99 -3.78
N GLU A 114 6.33 -13.68 -3.58
CA GLU A 114 5.76 -12.87 -2.49
C GLU A 114 5.33 -11.47 -2.95
N ASP A 115 4.31 -10.90 -2.31
CA ASP A 115 3.82 -9.54 -2.59
C ASP A 115 4.84 -8.50 -2.12
N THR A 116 5.06 -7.47 -2.93
CA THR A 116 5.97 -6.39 -2.56
C THR A 116 5.19 -5.26 -1.93
N TRP A 117 5.57 -4.90 -0.70
CA TRP A 117 5.12 -3.68 -0.05
C TRP A 117 6.26 -2.68 0.05
N GLN A 118 6.03 -1.46 -0.42
CA GLN A 118 6.90 -0.32 -0.14
C GLN A 118 6.18 0.59 0.85
N LEU A 119 6.74 0.66 2.05
CA LEU A 119 6.19 1.40 3.18
C LEU A 119 7.03 2.64 3.41
N ARG A 120 6.38 3.80 3.53
CA ARG A 120 7.09 5.06 3.74
C ARG A 120 6.25 6.07 4.51
N LEU A 121 6.80 6.61 5.58
CA LEU A 121 6.24 7.79 6.23
C LEU A 121 6.63 9.04 5.45
N VAL A 122 5.65 9.87 5.13
CA VAL A 122 5.85 11.22 4.60
C VAL A 122 5.49 12.19 5.70
N THR A 123 6.51 12.81 6.28
CA THR A 123 6.33 13.80 7.33
C THR A 123 5.74 15.08 6.77
N SER A 124 4.92 15.75 7.58
CA SER A 124 4.66 17.17 7.36
C SER A 124 5.96 17.94 7.63
N ASP A 125 6.30 18.93 6.78
CA ASP A 125 7.59 19.63 6.81
C ASP A 125 7.74 20.58 8.04
N GLU A 126 7.51 20.08 9.26
CA GLU A 126 7.94 20.70 10.53
C GLU A 126 9.20 20.02 11.11
N GLY A 127 9.98 19.34 10.26
CA GLY A 127 11.22 18.68 10.65
C GLY A 127 12.05 18.22 9.45
N ALA A 128 12.44 19.13 8.56
CA ALA A 128 13.51 18.86 7.61
C ALA A 128 14.84 18.80 8.37
N GLY A 129 15.24 17.60 8.79
CA GLY A 129 16.57 17.34 9.33
C GLY A 129 16.81 15.87 9.71
N VAL A 130 17.48 15.12 8.82
CA VAL A 130 18.31 13.91 9.10
C VAL A 130 17.51 12.65 9.51
N SER A 131 17.68 11.41 9.02
CA SER A 131 18.69 10.74 8.19
C SER A 131 18.00 9.62 7.38
N ALA A 132 18.48 9.36 6.17
CA ALA A 132 18.20 8.11 5.47
C ALA A 132 19.18 7.04 6.00
N HIS A 133 18.67 5.95 6.56
CA HIS A 133 19.46 4.73 6.71
C HIS A 133 19.02 3.73 5.64
N ASP A 134 19.85 3.64 4.61
CA ASP A 134 19.97 2.49 3.72
C ASP A 134 20.28 1.26 4.59
N VAL A 135 19.46 0.22 4.51
CA VAL A 135 19.82 -1.12 4.96
C VAL A 135 20.06 -1.94 3.70
N LYS A 136 21.32 -2.28 3.50
CA LYS A 136 21.78 -3.20 2.46
C LYS A 136 22.55 -4.29 3.19
N ASP A 137 22.04 -5.51 3.13
CA ASP A 137 22.83 -6.74 3.29
C ASP A 137 23.15 -7.29 1.90
#